data_AF-A0A662IUN4-F1
#
_entry.id   AF-A0A662IUN4-F1
#
_cell.length_a   1.000
_cell.length_b   1.000
_cell.length_c   1.000
_cell.angle_alpha   90.00
_cell.angle_beta   90.00
_cell.angle_gamma   90.00
#
_symmetry.space_group_name_H-M   'P 1'
#
loop_
_entity.id
_entity.type
_entity.pdbx_description
1 polymer ?
#
loop_
_entity_poly.entity_id
_entity_poly.type
_entity_poly.pdbx_seq_one_letter_code
_entity_poly.pdbx_strand_id
1 'polypeptide(L)'
;MVRLPIREILVRAKENFEEAWITYGKLIPDRRLKPKDLLGVGVSKPHPVYEVCQRLRCAFLNLGFEEVVNPLIVEEEDVKKQYGPEAPAILDRCYYLAVL
;
A
#
# COMPACT_ATOMS: atom_id res chain seq x y z
N MET A 1 -7.64 21.06 14.06
CA MET A 1 -6.26 21.55 14.30
C MET A 1 -6.35 23.02 14.68
N VAL A 2 -5.71 23.43 15.77
CA VAL A 2 -5.72 24.84 16.19
C VAL A 2 -4.84 25.64 15.22
N ARG A 3 -5.39 26.70 14.62
CA ARG A 3 -4.64 27.59 13.72
C ARG A 3 -3.96 28.67 14.55
N LEU A 4 -2.63 28.66 14.59
CA LEU A 4 -1.86 29.58 15.42
C LEU A 4 -1.64 30.93 14.68
N PRO A 5 -1.80 32.09 15.35
CA PRO A 5 -1.52 33.40 14.78
C PRO A 5 -0.01 33.68 14.79
N ILE A 6 0.70 33.10 13.83
CA ILE A 6 2.18 33.07 13.80
C ILE A 6 2.80 34.47 13.87
N ARG A 7 2.24 35.45 13.13
CA ARG A 7 2.78 36.82 13.08
C ARG A 7 2.74 37.50 14.45
N GLU A 8 1.64 37.37 15.17
CA GLU A 8 1.46 38.00 16.50
C GLU A 8 2.36 37.36 17.55
N ILE A 9 2.50 36.04 17.50
CA ILE A 9 3.42 35.30 18.39
C ILE A 9 4.86 35.79 18.17
N LEU A 10 5.28 35.96 16.92
CA LEU A 10 6.64 36.41 16.60
C LEU A 10 6.90 37.85 17.03
N VAL A 11 5.91 38.75 16.92
CA VAL A 11 6.05 40.14 17.40
C VAL A 11 6.19 40.16 18.92
N ARG A 12 5.27 39.49 19.64
CA ARG A 12 5.31 39.47 21.11
C ARG A 12 6.49 38.71 21.70
N ALA A 13 6.96 37.67 21.03
CA ALA A 13 8.16 36.95 21.45
C ALA A 13 9.44 37.81 21.38
N LYS A 14 9.49 38.82 20.49
CA LYS A 14 10.61 39.78 20.42
C LYS A 14 10.56 40.82 21.55
N GLU A 15 9.36 41.16 22.01
CA GLU A 15 9.14 42.13 23.09
C GLU A 15 9.37 41.50 24.47
N ASN A 16 8.72 40.37 24.74
CA ASN A 16 8.89 39.60 25.97
C ASN A 16 8.72 38.11 25.69
N PHE A 17 9.85 37.41 25.58
CA PHE A 17 9.87 36.01 25.20
C PHE A 17 9.15 35.09 26.19
N GLU A 18 9.39 35.26 27.50
CA GLU A 18 8.85 34.35 28.53
C GLU A 18 7.33 34.42 28.62
N GLU A 19 6.80 35.64 28.57
CA GLU A 19 5.36 35.87 28.63
C GLU A 19 4.65 35.32 27.38
N ALA A 20 5.22 35.56 26.21
CA ALA A 20 4.72 34.98 24.96
C ALA A 20 4.76 33.44 25.02
N TRP A 21 5.83 32.86 25.53
CA TRP A 21 6.00 31.41 25.62
C TRP A 21 4.95 30.75 26.53
N ILE A 22 4.69 31.30 27.72
CA ILE A 22 3.68 30.77 28.66
C ILE A 22 2.26 30.93 28.10
N THR A 23 1.99 32.06 27.46
CA THR A 23 0.64 32.41 27.03
C THR A 23 0.22 31.61 25.81
N TYR A 24 1.08 31.58 24.78
CA TYR A 24 0.78 30.89 23.53
C TYR A 24 1.04 29.38 23.60
N GLY A 25 1.86 28.91 24.54
CA GLY A 25 2.05 27.48 24.82
C GLY A 25 0.76 26.77 25.24
N LYS A 26 -0.16 27.48 25.91
CA LYS A 26 -1.49 26.98 26.31
C LYS A 26 -2.46 26.79 25.14
N LEU A 27 -2.18 27.39 23.98
CA LEU A 27 -3.02 27.21 22.78
C LEU A 27 -2.86 25.82 22.16
N ILE A 28 -1.77 25.12 22.49
CA ILE A 28 -1.56 23.74 22.09
C ILE A 28 -2.36 22.87 23.07
N PRO A 29 -3.38 22.13 22.61
CA PRO A 29 -4.17 21.28 23.49
C PRO A 29 -3.26 20.22 24.14
N ASP A 30 -3.45 19.98 25.45
CA ASP A 30 -2.72 18.95 26.19
C ASP A 30 -3.07 17.57 25.62
N ARG A 31 -2.22 17.08 24.71
CA ARG A 31 -2.40 15.80 24.04
C ARG A 31 -1.87 14.70 24.96
N ARG A 32 -2.51 14.50 26.11
CA ARG A 32 -2.29 13.28 26.90
C ARG A 32 -2.85 12.11 26.12
N LEU A 33 -1.99 11.52 25.29
CA LEU A 33 -2.25 10.27 24.59
C LEU A 33 -2.50 9.20 25.65
N LYS A 34 -3.73 8.69 25.77
CA LYS A 34 -3.96 7.51 26.60
C LYS A 34 -3.30 6.32 25.88
N PRO A 35 -2.70 5.35 26.60
CA PRO A 35 -2.04 4.19 25.95
C PRO A 35 -2.95 3.42 24.98
N LYS A 36 -4.27 3.38 25.25
CA LYS A 36 -5.29 2.77 24.39
C LYS A 36 -5.59 3.57 23.11
N ASP A 37 -5.38 4.89 23.11
CA ASP A 37 -5.56 5.76 21.93
C ASP A 37 -4.35 5.70 20.98
N LEU A 38 -3.21 5.21 21.48
CA LEU A 38 -1.96 5.00 20.73
C LEU A 38 -1.87 3.63 20.05
N LEU A 39 -2.48 2.59 20.62
CA LEU A 39 -2.38 1.19 20.15
C LEU A 39 -3.49 0.79 19.16
N GLY A 40 -4.49 1.65 18.96
CA GLY A 40 -5.74 1.32 18.26
C GLY A 40 -5.83 1.78 16.81
N VAL A 41 -4.83 2.46 16.24
CA VAL A 41 -4.80 2.67 14.78
C VAL A 41 -4.16 1.42 14.18
N GLY A 42 -4.96 0.35 14.06
CA GLY A 42 -4.57 -0.85 13.35
C GLY A 42 -4.26 -0.48 11.91
N VAL A 43 -3.00 -0.22 11.59
CA VAL A 43 -2.56 -0.02 10.22
C VAL A 43 -2.85 -1.33 9.51
N SER A 44 -3.79 -1.31 8.56
CA SER A 44 -4.13 -2.48 7.75
C SER A 44 -2.86 -2.98 7.08
N LYS A 45 -2.49 -4.23 7.35
CA LYS A 45 -1.33 -4.86 6.71
C LYS A 45 -1.77 -5.49 5.40
N PRO A 46 -1.07 -5.23 4.28
CA PRO A 46 -1.32 -5.95 3.05
C PRO A 46 -1.01 -7.43 3.25
N HIS A 47 -1.68 -8.29 2.49
CA HIS A 47 -1.34 -9.70 2.45
C HIS A 47 -0.01 -9.89 1.72
N PRO A 48 0.93 -10.68 2.25
CA PRO A 48 2.30 -10.75 1.74
C PRO A 48 2.37 -11.17 0.26
N VAL A 49 1.51 -12.10 -0.19
CA VAL A 49 1.48 -12.52 -1.60
C VAL A 49 1.09 -11.36 -2.52
N TYR A 50 0.05 -10.61 -2.17
CA TYR A 50 -0.42 -9.49 -3.00
C TYR A 50 0.58 -8.32 -3.00
N GLU A 51 1.27 -8.10 -1.89
CA GLU A 51 2.37 -7.13 -1.82
C GLU A 51 3.51 -7.50 -2.78
N VAL A 52 3.90 -8.77 -2.81
CA VAL A 52 4.92 -9.27 -3.75
C VAL A 52 4.44 -9.17 -5.20
N CYS A 53 3.18 -9.54 -5.48
CA CYS A 53 2.59 -9.37 -6.82
C CYS A 53 2.69 -7.92 -7.29
N GLN A 54 2.33 -6.95 -6.45
CA GLN A 54 2.41 -5.53 -6.81
C GLN A 54 3.85 -5.07 -7.05
N ARG A 55 4.80 -5.54 -6.23
CA ARG A 55 6.22 -5.22 -6.42
C ARG A 55 6.78 -5.78 -7.72
N LEU A 56 6.40 -7.00 -8.11
CA LEU A 56 6.80 -7.60 -9.38
C LEU A 56 6.21 -6.83 -10.57
N ARG A 57 4.94 -6.42 -10.50
CA ARG A 57 4.31 -5.57 -11.52
C ARG A 57 5.11 -4.29 -11.75
N CYS A 58 5.41 -3.56 -10.67
CA CYS A 58 6.22 -2.34 -10.76
C CYS A 58 7.63 -2.61 -11.31
N ALA A 59 8.26 -3.74 -10.95
CA ALA A 59 9.58 -4.10 -11.45
C ALA A 59 9.58 -4.32 -12.97
N PHE A 60 8.60 -5.06 -13.50
CA PHE A 60 8.48 -5.27 -14.95
C PHE A 60 8.21 -3.97 -15.71
N LEU A 61 7.33 -3.11 -15.20
CA LEU A 61 7.07 -1.79 -15.80
C LEU A 61 8.32 -0.91 -15.83
N ASN A 62 9.12 -0.92 -14.76
CA ASN A 62 10.38 -0.17 -14.70
C ASN A 62 11.45 -0.69 -15.67
N LEU A 63 11.37 -1.96 -16.08
CA LEU A 63 12.21 -2.55 -17.12
C LEU A 63 11.70 -2.25 -18.54
N GLY A 64 10.55 -1.58 -18.68
CA GLY A 64 9.95 -1.23 -19.97
C GLY A 64 9.05 -2.30 -20.58
N PHE A 65 8.65 -3.33 -19.81
CA PHE A 65 7.65 -4.30 -20.26
C PHE A 65 6.24 -3.69 -20.22
N GLU A 66 5.39 -4.13 -21.14
CA GLU A 66 3.96 -3.80 -21.16
C GLU A 66 3.16 -4.85 -20.38
N GLU A 67 2.30 -4.39 -19.48
CA GLU A 67 1.42 -5.28 -18.73
C GLU A 67 0.25 -5.76 -19.60
N VAL A 68 0.05 -7.07 -19.68
CA VAL A 68 -1.01 -7.71 -20.48
C VAL A 68 -1.78 -8.75 -19.67
N VAL A 69 -3.02 -9.03 -20.08
CA VAL A 69 -3.86 -10.08 -19.48
C VAL A 69 -4.05 -11.21 -20.48
N ASN A 70 -3.43 -12.35 -20.19
CA ASN A 70 -3.52 -13.53 -21.05
C ASN A 70 -4.77 -14.35 -20.74
N PRO A 71 -5.25 -15.17 -21.71
CA PRO A 71 -6.29 -16.15 -21.46
C PRO A 71 -5.90 -17.11 -20.33
N LEU A 72 -6.83 -17.33 -19.39
CA LEU A 72 -6.60 -18.21 -18.24
C LEU A 72 -7.14 -19.63 -18.49
N ILE A 73 -8.24 -19.73 -19.23
CA ILE A 73 -8.81 -20.99 -19.71
C ILE A 73 -8.41 -21.14 -21.17
N VAL A 74 -7.77 -22.26 -21.51
CA VAL A 74 -7.25 -22.56 -22.84
C VAL A 74 -7.61 -23.99 -23.23
N GLU A 75 -7.64 -24.24 -24.54
CA GLU A 75 -7.87 -25.59 -25.07
C GLU A 75 -6.61 -26.44 -24.92
N GLU A 76 -6.78 -27.74 -24.70
CA GLU A 76 -5.64 -28.68 -24.59
C GLU A 76 -4.79 -28.72 -25.88
N GLU A 77 -5.38 -28.35 -27.02
CA GLU A 77 -4.70 -28.26 -28.30
C GLU A 77 -3.59 -27.20 -28.29
N ASP A 78 -3.74 -26.12 -27.53
CA ASP A 78 -2.69 -25.10 -27.42
C ASP A 78 -1.49 -25.60 -26.61
N VAL A 79 -1.72 -26.50 -25.64
CA VAL A 79 -0.65 -27.22 -24.94
C VAL A 79 0.04 -28.19 -25.89
N LYS A 80 -0.73 -28.91 -26.72
CA LYS A 80 -0.17 -29.82 -27.75
C LYS A 80 0.67 -29.08 -28.78
N LYS A 81 0.25 -27.90 -29.24
CA LYS A 81 1.04 -27.06 -30.16
C LYS A 81 2.34 -26.57 -29.53
N GLN A 82 2.35 -26.25 -28.24
CA GLN A 82 3.53 -25.73 -27.55
C GLN A 82 4.54 -26.83 -27.17
N TYR A 83 4.05 -28.01 -26.77
CA TYR A 83 4.89 -29.07 -26.18
C TYR A 83 5.00 -30.34 -27.04
N GLY A 84 4.21 -30.46 -28.11
CA GLY A 84 4.28 -31.56 -29.07
C GLY A 84 4.19 -32.94 -28.39
N PRO A 85 5.19 -33.82 -28.57
CA PRO A 85 5.17 -35.17 -27.99
C PRO A 85 5.11 -35.22 -26.45
N GLU A 86 5.55 -34.17 -25.75
CA GLU A 86 5.55 -34.12 -24.28
C GLU A 86 4.22 -33.67 -23.67
N ALA A 87 3.31 -33.14 -24.50
CA ALA A 87 2.03 -32.59 -24.06
C ALA A 87 1.19 -33.55 -23.19
N PRO A 88 1.10 -34.87 -23.46
CA PRO A 88 0.32 -35.79 -22.63
C PRO A 88 0.76 -35.82 -21.16
N ALA A 89 2.07 -35.74 -20.89
CA ALA A 89 2.60 -35.71 -19.52
C ALA A 89 2.27 -34.39 -18.80
N ILE A 90 2.12 -33.30 -19.56
CA ILE A 90 1.76 -31.98 -19.02
C ILE A 90 0.26 -31.87 -18.79
N LEU A 91 -0.57 -32.45 -19.65
CA LEU A 91 -2.02 -32.43 -19.50
C LEU A 91 -2.49 -33.21 -18.27
N ASP A 92 -1.73 -34.21 -17.82
CA ASP A 92 -2.02 -35.00 -16.61
C ASP A 92 -2.04 -34.17 -15.32
N ARG A 93 -1.33 -33.02 -15.28
CA ARG A 93 -1.31 -32.08 -14.13
C ARG A 93 -2.28 -30.90 -14.28
N CYS A 94 -3.10 -30.87 -15.34
CA CYS A 94 -4.04 -29.78 -15.62
C CYS A 94 -5.45 -30.11 -15.10
N TYR A 95 -6.20 -29.07 -14.74
CA TYR A 95 -7.61 -29.19 -14.39
C TYR A 95 -8.47 -28.96 -15.63
N TYR A 96 -9.41 -29.87 -15.88
CA TYR A 96 -10.38 -29.78 -16.98
C TYR A 96 -11.71 -29.19 -16.49
N LEU A 97 -12.30 -28.33 -17.31
CA LEU A 97 -13.65 -27.82 -17.08
C LEU A 97 -14.66 -28.83 -17.61
N ALA A 98 -15.55 -29.29 -16.73
CA ALA A 98 -16.65 -30.19 -17.08
C ALA A 98 -17.99 -29.45 -17.01
N VAL A 99 -18.99 -29.92 -17.77
CA VAL A 99 -20.37 -29.41 -17.76
C VAL A 99 -21.34 -30.56 -17.47
N LEU A 100 -22.55 -30.24 -17.00
CA LEU A 100 -23.63 -31.21 -16.70
C LEU A 100 -24.46 -31.55 -17.93
#